data_AF-A0A661FP02-F1
#
_entry.id   AF-A0A661FP02-F1
#
_cell.length_a   1.000
_cell.length_b   1.000
_cell.length_c   1.000
_cell.angle_alpha   90.00
_cell.angle_beta   90.00
_cell.angle_gamma   90.00
#
_symmetry.space_group_name_H-M   'P 1'
#
loop_
_entity.id
_entity.type
_entity.pdbx_description
1 polymer ?
#
loop_
_entity_poly.entity_id
_entity_poly.type
_entity_poly.pdbx_seq_one_letter_code
_entity_poly.pdbx_strand_id
1 'polypeptide(L)'
;MKKVNIALVRLIQFVVFVIFTFVVIVYFGAMVLIPLDALVMISKLLSVVGINTFVGALIGLPIVGYLGKMVYQTPGLIAMVVETGIDLIKTGKDKVEAFNSIAESIK
;
A
#
# COMPACT_ATOMS: atom_id res chain seq x y z
N MET A 1 -39.38 -0.28 -8.13
CA MET A 1 -38.71 -0.79 -6.91
C MET A 1 -37.48 -1.64 -7.22
N LYS A 2 -37.55 -2.71 -8.04
CA LYS A 2 -36.37 -3.52 -8.44
C LYS A 2 -35.19 -2.72 -9.04
N LYS A 3 -35.46 -1.77 -9.95
CA LYS A 3 -34.42 -0.91 -10.58
C LYS A 3 -33.67 -0.02 -9.57
N VAL A 4 -34.38 0.46 -8.53
CA VAL A 4 -33.79 1.30 -7.47
C VAL A 4 -32.87 0.47 -6.59
N ASN A 5 -33.28 -0.76 -6.22
CA ASN A 5 -32.43 -1.68 -5.45
C ASN A 5 -31.15 -2.06 -6.20
N ILE A 6 -31.23 -2.30 -7.51
CA ILE A 6 -30.05 -2.60 -8.35
C ILE A 6 -29.10 -1.39 -8.42
N ALA A 7 -29.65 -0.18 -8.57
CA ALA A 7 -28.84 1.04 -8.58
C ALA A 7 -28.11 1.25 -7.24
N LEU A 8 -28.78 0.97 -6.13
CA LEU A 8 -28.22 1.09 -4.78
C LEU A 8 -27.08 0.07 -4.55
N VAL A 9 -27.26 -1.19 -4.98
CA VAL A 9 -26.22 -2.22 -4.92
C VAL A 9 -25.01 -1.83 -5.75
N ARG A 10 -25.20 -1.33 -6.98
CA ARG A 10 -24.09 -0.87 -7.84
C ARG A 10 -23.37 0.35 -7.27
N LEU A 11 -24.08 1.26 -6.62
CA LEU A 11 -23.48 2.42 -5.95
C LEU A 11 -22.56 1.97 -4.80
N ILE A 12 -23.03 1.05 -3.94
CA ILE A 12 -22.21 0.51 -2.86
C ILE A 12 -21.03 -0.32 -3.40
N GLN A 13 -21.25 -1.12 -4.44
CA GLN A 13 -20.18 -1.84 -5.14
C GLN A 13 -19.08 -0.90 -5.63
N PHE A 14 -19.45 0.23 -6.23
CA PHE A 14 -18.49 1.25 -6.67
C PHE A 14 -17.72 1.84 -5.50
N VAL A 15 -18.39 2.19 -4.39
CA VAL A 15 -17.73 2.71 -3.19
C VAL A 15 -16.72 1.70 -2.63
N VAL A 16 -17.09 0.43 -2.52
CA VAL A 16 -16.20 -0.63 -2.04
C VAL A 16 -15.00 -0.81 -2.97
N PHE A 17 -15.23 -0.80 -4.29
CA PHE A 17 -14.15 -0.86 -5.28
C PHE A 17 -13.15 0.30 -5.14
N VAL A 18 -13.64 1.53 -4.96
CA VAL A 18 -12.80 2.71 -4.76
C VAL A 18 -11.98 2.59 -3.48
N ILE A 19 -12.58 2.13 -2.37
CA ILE A 19 -11.88 1.91 -1.11
C ILE A 19 -10.77 0.87 -1.27
N PHE A 20 -11.04 -0.27 -1.91
CA PHE A 20 -10.02 -1.29 -2.16
C PHE A 20 -8.88 -0.76 -3.03
N THR A 21 -9.22 -0.02 -4.09
CA THR A 21 -8.22 0.62 -4.96
C THR A 21 -7.33 1.57 -4.16
N PHE A 22 -7.94 2.39 -3.29
CA PHE A 22 -7.20 3.29 -2.40
C PHE A 22 -6.28 2.53 -1.44
N VAL A 23 -6.77 1.47 -0.79
CA VAL A 23 -5.97 0.64 0.13
C VAL A 23 -4.77 0.02 -0.58
N VAL A 24 -4.96 -0.50 -1.80
CA VAL A 24 -3.87 -1.07 -2.59
C VAL A 24 -2.82 -0.01 -2.94
N ILE A 25 -3.26 1.19 -3.37
CA ILE A 25 -2.35 2.30 -3.67
C ILE A 25 -1.58 2.72 -2.41
N VAL A 26 -2.25 2.83 -1.26
CA VAL A 26 -1.61 3.17 0.01
C VAL A 26 -0.61 2.11 0.44
N TYR A 27 -0.93 0.82 0.26
CA TYR A 27 -0.02 -0.27 0.57
C TYR A 27 1.28 -0.17 -0.22
N PHE A 28 1.19 -0.07 -1.55
CA PHE A 28 2.37 0.09 -2.41
C PHE A 28 3.07 1.44 -2.20
N GLY A 29 2.32 2.51 -1.95
CA GLY A 29 2.85 3.82 -1.62
C GLY A 29 3.68 3.78 -0.33
N ALA A 30 3.19 3.14 0.72
CA ALA A 30 3.90 2.99 1.98
C ALA A 30 5.22 2.23 1.80
N MET A 31 5.25 1.20 0.95
CA MET A 31 6.49 0.45 0.67
C MET A 31 7.60 1.32 0.09
N VAL A 32 7.25 2.34 -0.70
CA VAL A 32 8.20 3.28 -1.29
C VAL A 32 8.52 4.42 -0.32
N LEU A 33 7.49 4.92 0.38
CA LEU A 33 7.62 6.06 1.29
C LEU A 33 8.37 5.70 2.58
N ILE A 34 8.25 4.49 3.11
CA ILE A 34 8.92 4.10 4.37
C ILE A 34 10.45 4.18 4.24
N PRO A 35 11.12 3.61 3.22
CA PRO A 35 12.55 3.78 3.04
C PRO A 35 12.98 5.24 2.85
N LEU A 36 12.17 6.01 2.11
CA LEU A 36 12.44 7.43 1.88
C LEU A 36 12.33 8.24 3.18
N ASP A 37 11.31 7.97 3.99
CA ASP A 37 11.10 8.61 5.28
C ASP A 37 12.21 8.24 6.27
N ALA A 38 12.66 6.97 6.26
CA ALA A 38 13.82 6.55 7.04
C ALA A 38 15.08 7.37 6.68
N LEU A 39 15.32 7.66 5.39
CA LEU A 39 16.43 8.51 4.96
C LEU A 39 16.30 9.92 5.52
N VAL A 40 15.10 10.51 5.44
CA VAL A 40 14.83 11.85 5.98
C VAL A 40 15.03 11.87 7.50
N MET A 41 14.57 10.84 8.20
CA MET A 41 14.66 10.74 9.65
C MET A 41 16.12 10.60 10.12
N ILE A 42 16.92 9.78 9.43
CA ILE A 42 18.38 9.67 9.67
C ILE A 42 19.07 11.01 9.41
N SER A 43 18.73 11.68 8.31
CA SER A 43 19.31 12.98 7.96
C SER A 43 18.98 14.05 9.01
N LYS A 44 17.74 14.04 9.54
CA LYS A 44 17.33 14.92 10.65
C LYS A 44 18.06 14.59 11.94
N LEU A 45 18.23 13.32 12.29
CA LEU A 45 19.01 12.93 13.48
C LEU A 45 20.46 13.42 13.40
N LEU A 46 21.09 13.29 12.23
CA LEU A 46 22.44 13.80 12.01
C LEU A 46 22.50 15.34 12.07
N SER A 47 21.42 16.03 11.70
CA SER A 47 21.35 17.49 11.86
C SER A 47 21.33 17.96 13.31
N VAL A 48 20.86 17.13 14.25
CA VAL A 48 20.90 17.45 15.69
C VAL A 48 22.33 17.55 16.21
N VAL A 49 23.27 16.78 15.64
CA VAL A 49 24.70 16.82 15.99
C VAL A 49 25.51 17.82 15.15
N GLY A 50 24.83 18.71 14.42
CA GLY A 50 25.46 19.77 13.63
C GLY A 50 25.85 19.40 12.21
N ILE A 51 25.47 18.20 11.73
CA ILE A 51 25.74 17.78 10.34
C ILE A 51 24.64 18.35 9.43
N ASN A 52 25.02 19.14 8.43
CA ASN A 52 24.06 19.68 7.46
C ASN A 52 23.23 18.56 6.80
N THR A 53 21.92 18.78 6.60
CA THR A 53 20.96 17.82 6.06
C THR A 53 21.40 17.20 4.74
N PHE A 54 22.10 17.95 3.88
CA PHE A 54 22.65 17.43 2.63
C PHE A 54 23.74 16.35 2.87
N VAL A 55 24.66 16.61 3.79
CA VAL A 55 25.71 15.65 4.19
C VAL A 55 25.08 14.48 4.96
N GLY A 56 24.09 14.76 5.82
CA GLY A 56 23.30 13.75 6.51
C GLY A 56 22.57 12.81 5.54
N ALA A 57 22.04 13.32 4.43
CA ALA A 57 21.41 12.51 3.40
C ALA A 57 22.41 11.63 2.65
N LEU A 58 23.62 12.15 2.34
CA LEU A 58 24.68 11.35 1.72
C LEU A 58 25.14 10.18 2.60
N ILE A 59 25.15 10.36 3.93
CA ILE A 59 25.46 9.30 4.90
C ILE A 59 24.25 8.39 5.15
N GLY A 60 23.04 8.95 5.15
CA GLY A 60 21.79 8.19 5.34
C GLY A 60 21.51 7.25 4.18
N LEU A 61 21.89 7.60 2.95
CA LEU A 61 21.67 6.80 1.76
C LEU A 61 22.30 5.39 1.82
N PRO A 62 23.59 5.21 2.17
CA PRO A 62 24.16 3.88 2.38
C PRO A 62 23.56 3.14 3.59
N ILE A 63 23.15 3.85 4.65
CA ILE A 63 22.47 3.22 5.80
C ILE A 63 21.14 2.63 5.37
N VAL A 64 20.29 3.41 4.70
CA VAL A 64 19.00 2.93 4.17
C VAL A 64 19.21 1.86 3.10
N GLY A 65 20.23 2.00 2.24
CA GLY A 65 20.60 0.98 1.27
C GLY A 65 20.99 -0.35 1.92
N TYR A 66 21.71 -0.31 3.05
CA TYR A 66 22.05 -1.50 3.83
C TYR A 66 20.81 -2.15 4.45
N LEU A 67 19.89 -1.36 5.02
CA LEU A 67 18.61 -1.85 5.52
C LEU A 67 17.78 -2.51 4.39
N GLY A 68 17.73 -1.88 3.21
CA GLY A 68 17.09 -2.45 2.04
C GLY A 68 17.74 -3.77 1.60
N LYS A 69 19.07 -3.87 1.65
CA LYS A 69 19.79 -5.12 1.40
C LYS A 69 19.44 -6.21 2.41
N MET A 70 19.34 -5.89 3.71
CA MET A 70 18.92 -6.85 4.74
C MET A 70 17.52 -7.37 4.47
N VAL A 71 16.58 -6.49 4.14
CA VAL A 71 15.21 -6.87 3.75
C VAL A 71 15.22 -7.79 2.53
N TYR A 72 16.07 -7.50 1.53
CA TYR A 72 16.20 -8.32 0.33
C TYR A 72 16.82 -9.69 0.59
N GLN A 73 17.79 -9.76 1.50
CA GLN A 73 18.46 -11.00 1.88
C GLN A 73 17.65 -11.83 2.87
N THR A 74 16.62 -11.27 3.49
CA THR A 74 15.75 -12.00 4.41
C THR A 74 14.82 -12.90 3.60
N PRO A 75 15.01 -14.23 3.66
CA PRO A 75 14.23 -15.16 2.84
C PRO A 75 12.75 -15.08 3.21
N GLY A 76 11.89 -15.05 2.20
CA GLY A 76 10.44 -15.00 2.38
C GLY A 76 9.86 -13.63 2.70
N LEU A 77 10.66 -12.63 3.11
CA LEU A 77 10.14 -11.32 3.48
C LEU A 77 9.59 -10.57 2.26
N ILE A 78 10.35 -10.47 1.17
CA ILE A 78 9.87 -9.84 -0.09
C ILE A 78 8.68 -10.61 -0.66
N ALA A 79 8.73 -11.94 -0.64
CA ALA A 79 7.65 -12.78 -1.16
C ALA A 79 6.35 -12.53 -0.40
N MET A 80 6.38 -12.61 0.94
CA MET A 80 5.22 -12.33 1.81
C MET A 80 4.65 -10.94 1.57
N VAL A 81 5.53 -9.96 1.40
CA VAL A 81 5.18 -8.56 1.18
C VAL A 81 4.50 -8.35 -0.19
N VAL A 82 4.96 -9.02 -1.25
CA VAL A 82 4.31 -9.00 -2.56
C VAL A 82 3.00 -9.80 -2.55
N GLU A 83 3.00 -10.98 -1.93
CA GLU A 83 1.82 -11.84 -1.78
C GLU A 83 0.69 -11.10 -1.05
N THR A 84 1.01 -10.39 0.03
CA THR A 84 0.06 -9.55 0.76
C THR A 84 -0.58 -8.50 -0.16
N GLY A 85 0.22 -7.86 -1.02
CA GLY A 85 -0.29 -6.90 -2.01
C GLY A 85 -1.21 -7.56 -3.04
N ILE A 86 -0.86 -8.75 -3.52
CA ILE A 86 -1.67 -9.54 -4.45
C ILE A 86 -2.99 -9.97 -3.79
N ASP A 87 -2.96 -10.39 -2.53
CA ASP A 87 -4.14 -10.86 -1.82
C ASP A 87 -5.10 -9.71 -1.48
N LEU A 88 -4.61 -8.49 -1.26
CA LEU A 88 -5.45 -7.28 -1.20
C LEU A 88 -6.22 -7.06 -2.52
N ILE A 89 -5.55 -7.23 -3.66
CA ILE A 89 -6.19 -7.09 -4.98
C ILE A 89 -7.24 -8.19 -5.19
N LYS A 90 -6.91 -9.45 -4.89
CA LYS A 90 -7.85 -10.58 -4.99
C LYS A 90 -9.07 -10.35 -4.10
N THR A 91 -8.85 -9.95 -2.85
CA THR A 91 -9.94 -9.66 -1.91
C THR A 91 -10.86 -8.57 -2.46
N GLY A 92 -10.30 -7.51 -3.05
CA GLY A 92 -11.10 -6.47 -3.71
C GLY A 92 -11.95 -7.02 -4.86
N LYS A 93 -11.37 -7.89 -5.70
CA LYS A 93 -12.08 -8.56 -6.80
C LYS A 93 -13.23 -9.43 -6.29
N ASP A 94 -12.97 -10.26 -5.28
CA ASP A 94 -13.96 -11.19 -4.71
C ASP A 94 -15.15 -10.43 -4.10
N LYS A 95 -14.89 -9.29 -3.44
CA LYS A 95 -15.97 -8.44 -2.92
C LYS A 95 -16.80 -7.84 -4.04
N VAL A 96 -16.19 -7.37 -5.13
CA VAL A 96 -16.91 -6.84 -6.29
C VAL A 96 -17.76 -7.93 -6.96
N GLU A 97 -17.24 -9.16 -7.10
CA GLU A 97 -18.00 -10.29 -7.62
C GLU A 97 -19.20 -10.66 -6.74
N ALA A 98 -19.03 -10.65 -5.42
CA ALA A 98 -20.15 -10.88 -4.49
C ALA A 98 -21.27 -9.83 -4.67
N PHE A 99 -20.93 -8.56 -4.90
CA PHE A 99 -21.93 -7.53 -5.22
C PHE A 99 -22.63 -7.77 -6.56
N ASN A 100 -21.91 -8.27 -7.57
CA ASN A 100 -22.52 -8.65 -8.84
C ASN A 100 -23.56 -9.77 -8.65
N SER A 101 -23.23 -10.82 -7.89
CA SER A 101 -24.18 -11.90 -7.58
C SER A 101 -25.42 -11.41 -6.83
N ILE A 102 -25.25 -10.46 -5.89
CA ILE A 102 -26.39 -9.83 -5.21
C ILE A 102 -27.26 -9.05 -6.22
N ALA A 103 -26.64 -8.26 -7.10
CA ALA A 103 -27.37 -7.52 -8.12
C ALA A 103 -28.14 -8.44 -9.09
N GLU A 104 -27.58 -9.60 -9.44
CA GLU A 104 -28.24 -10.62 -10.27
C GLU A 104 -29.42 -11.27 -9.55
N SER A 105 -29.29 -11.56 -8.25
CA SER A 105 -30.39 -12.13 -7.45
C SER A 105 -31.61 -11.20 -7.28
N ILE A 106 -31.41 -9.88 -7.45
CA ILE A 106 -32.45 -8.85 -7.31
C ILE A 106 -33.16 -8.58 -8.66
N LYS A 107 -32.53 -8.98 -9.78
CA LYS A 107 -33.03 -8.77 -11.14
C LYS A 107 -34.38 -9.49 -11.33
#